data_AF-A0A7S0K6S7-F1
#
_entry.id   AF-A0A7S0K6S7-F1
#
_cell.length_a   1.000
_cell.length_b   1.000
_cell.length_c   1.000
_cell.angle_alpha   90.00
_cell.angle_beta   90.00
_cell.angle_gamma   90.00
#
_symmetry.space_group_name_H-M   'P 1'
#
loop_
_entity.id
_entity.type
_entity.pdbx_description
1 polymer ?
#
loop_
_entity_poly.entity_id
_entity_poly.type
_entity_poly.pdbx_seq_one_letter_code
_entity_poly.pdbx_strand_id
1 'polypeptide(L)'
;DPRLDVRLVPSVRQPLRLVLDPQGRLPSDARILQPPGDAQVIGPGRADLPALMAELGRLGINELHVEAGPTLSGAFLDAGLVDELLLYQAPLLIGEGRPLANL
;
A
#
# COMPACT_ATOMS: atom_id res chain seq x y z
N ASP A 1 -7.51 6.94 -9.00
CA ASP A 1 -7.94 7.62 -7.77
C ASP A 1 -8.78 6.68 -6.89
N PRO A 2 -8.12 5.72 -6.21
CA PRO A 2 -8.78 4.73 -5.36
C PRO A 2 -9.19 5.33 -4.00
N ARG A 3 -10.14 4.66 -3.33
CA ARG A 3 -10.53 4.99 -1.94
C ARG A 3 -9.86 4.10 -0.89
N LEU A 4 -9.51 2.87 -1.29
CA LEU A 4 -8.97 1.80 -0.45
C LEU A 4 -9.77 1.57 0.85
N ASP A 5 -11.11 1.69 0.77
CA ASP A 5 -12.03 1.42 1.87
C ASP A 5 -12.74 0.06 1.70
N VAL A 6 -13.09 -0.56 2.83
CA VAL A 6 -13.90 -1.78 2.88
C VAL A 6 -15.36 -1.40 2.66
N ARG A 7 -16.00 -2.02 1.66
CA ARG A 7 -17.35 -1.65 1.18
C ARG A 7 -18.39 -2.78 1.26
N LEU A 8 -17.97 -4.03 1.11
CA LEU A 8 -18.89 -5.16 0.92
C LEU A 8 -19.36 -5.79 2.23
N VAL A 9 -18.78 -5.40 3.37
CA VAL A 9 -19.15 -5.89 4.69
C VAL A 9 -19.26 -4.72 5.67
N PRO A 10 -20.29 -4.69 6.53
CA PRO A 10 -20.37 -3.72 7.61
C PRO A 10 -19.10 -3.78 8.46
N SER A 11 -18.42 -2.66 8.58
CA SER A 11 -17.15 -2.55 9.32
C SER A 11 -17.28 -1.48 10.38
N VAL A 12 -17.10 -1.85 11.64
CA VAL A 12 -17.09 -0.91 12.79
C VAL A 12 -15.88 0.02 12.71
N ARG A 13 -14.78 -0.46 12.13
CA ARG A 13 -13.53 0.29 11.94
C ARG A 13 -12.99 0.03 10.54
N GLN A 14 -12.66 1.09 9.81
CA GLN A 14 -11.93 0.98 8.55
C GLN A 14 -10.44 0.73 8.81
N PRO A 15 -9.72 0.00 7.93
CA PRO A 15 -8.27 -0.09 8.01
C PRO A 15 -7.62 1.30 7.95
N LEU A 16 -6.51 1.48 8.68
CA LEU A 16 -5.68 2.66 8.50
C LEU A 16 -5.05 2.60 7.10
N ARG A 17 -5.24 3.65 6.30
CA ARG A 17 -4.65 3.75 4.97
C ARG A 17 -3.34 4.53 5.05
N LEU A 18 -2.28 3.99 4.47
CA LEU A 18 -0.98 4.64 4.39
C LEU A 18 -0.64 4.91 2.93
N VAL A 19 -0.27 6.14 2.60
CA VAL A 19 0.13 6.53 1.25
C VAL A 19 1.59 6.93 1.25
N LEU A 20 2.46 6.14 0.63
CA LEU A 20 3.84 6.53 0.40
C LEU A 20 3.88 7.56 -0.74
N ASP A 21 4.23 8.80 -0.39
CA ASP A 21 4.35 9.89 -1.35
C ASP A 21 5.67 10.67 -1.14
N PRO A 22 6.82 10.03 -1.45
CA PRO A 22 8.13 10.63 -1.22
C PRO A 22 8.40 11.88 -2.07
N GLN A 23 7.57 12.18 -3.06
CA GLN A 23 7.69 13.38 -3.91
C GLN A 23 6.57 14.40 -3.69
N GLY A 24 5.62 14.17 -2.78
CA GLY A 24 4.53 15.12 -2.53
C GLY A 24 3.59 15.31 -3.72
N ARG A 25 3.33 14.25 -4.49
CA ARG A 25 2.49 14.28 -5.70
C ARG A 25 1.01 14.00 -5.43
N LEU A 26 0.65 13.53 -4.23
CA LEU A 26 -0.73 13.20 -3.90
C LEU A 26 -1.59 14.48 -3.87
N PRO A 27 -2.65 14.55 -4.69
CA PRO A 27 -3.59 15.67 -4.63
C PRO A 27 -4.26 15.74 -3.25
N SER A 28 -4.50 16.96 -2.74
CA SER A 28 -5.15 17.16 -1.44
C SER A 28 -6.62 16.72 -1.42
N ASP A 29 -7.24 16.61 -2.59
CA ASP A 29 -8.61 16.13 -2.79
C ASP A 29 -8.69 14.64 -3.14
N ALA A 30 -7.56 13.91 -3.15
CA ALA A 30 -7.52 12.50 -3.50
C ALA A 30 -8.51 11.67 -2.67
N ARG A 31 -9.23 10.76 -3.32
CA ARG A 31 -10.34 10.02 -2.70
C ARG A 31 -9.92 9.14 -1.53
N ILE A 32 -8.66 8.73 -1.48
CA ILE A 32 -8.07 7.96 -0.38
C ILE A 32 -7.99 8.75 0.93
N LEU A 33 -7.91 10.08 0.86
CA LEU A 33 -7.87 10.98 2.03
C LEU A 33 -9.28 11.29 2.55
N GLN A 34 -10.31 10.93 1.80
CA GLN A 34 -11.69 11.23 2.14
C GLN A 34 -12.27 10.14 3.07
N PRO A 35 -13.29 10.48 3.90
CA PRO A 35 -14.01 9.51 4.72
C PRO A 35 -14.65 8.37 3.89
N PRO A 36 -14.88 7.18 4.50
CA PRO A 36 -14.71 6.86 5.92
C PRO A 36 -13.28 6.42 6.29
N GLY A 37 -12.93 6.53 7.57
CA GLY A 37 -11.66 6.08 8.12
C GLY A 37 -10.52 7.08 7.99
N ASP A 38 -9.37 6.74 8.58
CA ASP A 38 -8.18 7.59 8.58
C ASP A 38 -7.24 7.22 7.43
N ALA A 39 -6.51 8.22 6.94
CA ALA A 39 -5.43 8.05 5.98
C ALA A 39 -4.23 8.90 6.41
N GLN A 40 -3.02 8.36 6.32
CA GLN A 40 -1.78 9.08 6.58
C GLN A 40 -0.88 9.06 5.35
N VAL A 41 -0.32 10.22 5.03
CA VAL A 41 0.64 10.39 3.94
C VAL A 41 2.06 10.31 4.51
N ILE A 42 2.85 9.38 4.01
CA ILE A 42 4.25 9.20 4.36
C ILE A 42 5.09 9.93 3.32
N GLY A 43 5.51 11.13 3.69
CA GLY A 43 6.22 12.05 2.81
C GLY A 43 7.72 11.75 2.59
N PRO A 44 8.44 12.70 1.99
CA PRO A 44 9.88 12.59 1.72
C PRO A 44 10.69 12.27 2.99
N GLY A 45 11.71 11.41 2.85
CA GLY A 45 12.62 11.06 3.96
C GLY A 45 12.05 10.07 4.98
N ARG A 46 10.78 9.63 4.85
CA ARG A 46 10.17 8.59 5.69
C ARG A 46 9.85 7.30 4.94
N ALA A 47 10.43 7.13 3.75
CA ALA A 47 10.19 5.98 2.87
C ALA A 47 11.19 4.82 3.07
N ASP A 48 11.95 4.83 4.17
CA ASP A 48 12.75 3.68 4.58
C ASP A 48 11.79 2.58 5.08
N LEU A 49 11.60 1.52 4.28
CA LEU A 49 10.59 0.50 4.53
C LEU A 49 10.82 -0.25 5.85
N PRO A 50 12.02 -0.76 6.17
CA PRO A 50 12.29 -1.35 7.49
C PRO A 50 11.94 -0.44 8.67
N ALA A 51 12.34 0.84 8.61
CA ALA A 51 12.03 1.80 9.68
C ALA A 51 10.52 2.07 9.79
N LEU A 52 9.83 2.17 8.65
CA LEU A 52 8.39 2.30 8.61
C LEU A 52 7.71 1.08 9.25
N MET A 53 8.12 -0.15 8.89
CA MET A 53 7.56 -1.37 9.46
C MET A 53 7.76 -1.44 10.98
N ALA A 54 8.93 -1.04 11.49
CA ALA A 54 9.19 -0.97 12.93
C ALA A 54 8.25 0.04 13.64
N GLU A 55 8.03 1.21 13.04
CA GLU A 55 7.13 2.22 13.61
C GLU A 55 5.67 1.76 13.57
N LEU A 56 5.22 1.12 12.48
CA LEU A 56 3.88 0.55 12.39
C LEU A 56 3.65 -0.53 13.46
N GLY A 57 4.64 -1.40 13.69
CA GLY A 57 4.60 -2.37 14.78
C GLY A 57 4.50 -1.70 16.15
N ARG A 58 5.24 -0.61 16.38
CA ARG A 58 5.16 0.18 17.63
C ARG A 58 3.79 0.84 17.84
N LEU A 59 3.09 1.16 16.75
CA LEU A 59 1.71 1.68 16.76
C LEU A 59 0.64 0.57 16.89
N GLY A 60 1.05 -0.71 17.00
CA GLY A 60 0.15 -1.85 17.14
C GLY A 60 -0.54 -2.25 15.83
N ILE A 61 0.02 -1.88 14.67
CA ILE A 61 -0.43 -2.39 13.38
C ILE A 61 0.18 -3.78 13.18
N ASN A 62 -0.68 -4.80 13.26
CA ASN A 62 -0.26 -6.20 13.22
C ASN A 62 -0.17 -6.76 11.80
N GLU A 63 -1.00 -6.25 10.88
CA GLU A 63 -1.09 -6.73 9.50
C GLU A 63 -1.12 -5.54 8.54
N LEU A 64 -0.36 -5.64 7.46
CA LEU A 64 -0.31 -4.64 6.40
C LEU A 64 -0.63 -5.30 5.06
N HIS A 65 -1.75 -4.89 4.45
CA HIS A 65 -2.06 -5.26 3.08
C HIS A 65 -1.44 -4.23 2.12
N VAL A 66 -0.44 -4.65 1.35
CA VAL A 66 0.26 -3.78 0.40
C VAL A 66 -0.37 -3.88 -0.99
N GLU A 67 -1.09 -2.84 -1.40
CA GLU A 67 -1.57 -2.67 -2.78
C GLU A 67 -0.71 -1.63 -3.49
N ALA A 68 0.16 -2.08 -4.41
CA ALA A 68 1.07 -1.18 -5.10
C ALA A 68 1.43 -1.63 -6.52
N GLY A 69 2.07 -0.73 -7.26
CA GLY A 69 2.72 -1.05 -8.52
C GLY A 69 4.09 -1.71 -8.33
N PRO A 70 4.72 -2.16 -9.44
CA PRO A 70 5.85 -3.07 -9.38
C PRO A 70 7.11 -2.54 -8.71
N THR A 71 7.30 -1.22 -8.71
CA THR A 71 8.43 -0.59 -8.02
C THR A 71 8.34 -0.76 -6.51
N LEU A 72 7.19 -0.47 -5.90
CA LEU A 72 7.06 -0.56 -4.45
C LEU A 72 6.91 -2.02 -4.01
N SER A 73 6.16 -2.84 -4.77
CA SER A 73 6.09 -4.28 -4.52
C SER A 73 7.47 -4.95 -4.57
N GLY A 74 8.30 -4.59 -5.56
CA GLY A 74 9.69 -5.04 -5.63
C GLY A 74 10.52 -4.60 -4.41
N ALA A 75 10.41 -3.34 -3.99
CA ALA A 75 11.14 -2.84 -2.82
C ALA A 75 10.80 -3.58 -1.52
N PHE A 76 9.54 -4.01 -1.34
CA PHE A 76 9.15 -4.84 -0.19
C PHE A 76 9.76 -6.25 -0.26
N LEU A 77 9.79 -6.85 -1.46
CA LEU A 77 10.39 -8.17 -1.69
C LEU A 77 11.91 -8.14 -1.49
N ASP A 78 12.60 -7.18 -2.09
CA ASP A 78 14.05 -6.99 -1.98
C ASP A 78 14.50 -6.75 -0.52
N ALA A 79 13.67 -6.05 0.25
CA ALA A 79 13.92 -5.80 1.67
C ALA A 79 13.59 -6.99 2.58
N GLY A 80 13.05 -8.10 2.04
CA GLY A 80 12.63 -9.25 2.84
C GLY A 80 11.49 -8.96 3.81
N LEU A 81 10.60 -8.01 3.45
CA LEU A 81 9.50 -7.53 4.31
C LEU A 81 8.14 -8.15 3.94
N VAL A 82 8.14 -9.21 3.13
CA VAL A 82 6.92 -9.88 2.66
C VAL A 82 6.82 -11.25 3.31
N ASP A 83 5.79 -11.44 4.13
CA ASP A 83 5.48 -12.73 4.75
C ASP A 83 4.58 -13.60 3.85
N GLU A 84 3.65 -12.99 3.10
CA GLU A 84 2.68 -13.69 2.26
C GLU A 84 2.44 -12.96 0.93
N LEU A 85 2.25 -13.73 -0.15
CA LEU A 85 1.88 -13.22 -1.48
C LEU A 85 0.49 -13.73 -1.89
N LEU A 86 -0.45 -12.80 -2.11
CA LEU A 86 -1.74 -13.09 -2.73
C LEU A 86 -1.69 -12.74 -4.23
N LEU A 87 -1.54 -13.76 -5.07
CA LEU A 87 -1.44 -13.61 -6.53
C LEU A 87 -2.78 -13.90 -7.23
N TYR A 88 -3.29 -12.92 -7.97
CA TYR A 88 -4.49 -13.05 -8.79
C TYR A 88 -4.12 -13.12 -10.27
N GLN A 89 -4.33 -14.28 -10.90
CA GLN A 89 -4.08 -14.48 -12.32
C GLN A 89 -5.40 -14.50 -13.11
N ALA A 90 -5.54 -13.58 -14.05
CA ALA A 90 -6.66 -13.57 -14.98
C ALA A 90 -6.36 -14.43 -16.24
N PRO A 91 -7.34 -15.14 -16.81
CA PRO A 91 -7.16 -15.92 -18.05
C PRO A 91 -7.22 -15.01 -19.28
N LEU A 92 -6.33 -14.01 -19.35
CA LEU A 92 -6.28 -13.00 -20.42
C LEU A 92 -4.85 -12.87 -20.96
N LEU A 93 -4.73 -12.57 -22.26
CA LEU A 93 -3.45 -12.24 -22.90
C LEU A 93 -3.37 -10.73 -23.09
N ILE A 94 -2.35 -10.09 -22.52
CA ILE A 94 -2.21 -8.63 -22.50
C ILE A 94 -0.75 -8.23 -22.75
N GLY A 95 -0.38 -8.04 -24.03
CA GLY A 95 0.91 -7.46 -24.45
C GLY A 95 2.16 -7.97 -23.70
N GLU A 96 3.24 -7.19 -23.72
CA GLU A 96 4.48 -7.51 -22.98
C GLU A 96 4.41 -7.10 -21.50
N GLY A 97 3.54 -6.14 -21.16
CA GLY A 97 3.30 -5.71 -19.78
C GLY A 97 4.54 -5.19 -19.04
N ARG A 98 4.43 -5.14 -17.70
CA ARG A 98 5.55 -4.96 -16.77
C ARG A 98 5.52 -6.12 -15.78
N PRO A 99 6.68 -6.61 -15.32
CA PRO A 99 6.70 -7.65 -14.28
C PRO A 99 6.08 -7.13 -12.98
N LEU A 100 5.60 -8.05 -12.14
CA LEU A 100 5.06 -7.75 -10.80
C LEU A 100 6.10 -7.09 -9.89
N ALA A 101 7.35 -7.53 -9.99
CA ALA A 101 8.50 -7.04 -9.26
C ALA A 101 9.75 -7.30 -10.11
N ASN A 102 10.77 -6.44 -9.96
CA ASN A 102 12.10 -6.70 -10.51
C ASN A 102 12.92 -7.40 -9.43
N LEU A 103 12.89 -8.73 -9.44
CA LEU A 103 13.67 -9.61 -8.56
C LEU A 103 15.06 -9.90 -9.14
#